data_AF-A0A956QAC7-F1
#
_entry.id   AF-A0A956QAC7-F1
#
_cell.length_a   1.000
_cell.length_b   1.000
_cell.length_c   1.000
_cell.angle_alpha   90.00
_cell.angle_beta   90.00
_cell.angle_gamma   90.00
#
_symmetry.space_group_name_H-M   'P 1'
#
loop_
_entity.id
_entity.type
_entity.pdbx_description
1 polymer ?
#
loop_
_entity_poly.entity_id
_entity_poly.type
_entity_poly.pdbx_seq_one_letter_code
_entity_poly.pdbx_strand_id
1 'polypeptide(L)'
;MEATKKTGFRARDLGAALVWALAWTVLAAELSVSSAMGAAALGGALGFYLGGGLARTRLRTPAVLVGWPILLWVIVWLCRLPSTSEMLASGLGSETSFSVAALFSWLVASMCATGYLRFISARYPTWVALEVAVVTCFLAVPFAAHRDGFINRPHFLVDPLWSRGYDPMPFLFALGAITGA
;
A
#
# COMPACT_ATOMS: atom_id res chain seq x y z
N MET A 1 11.21 12.24 43.16
CA MET A 1 12.00 12.47 41.93
C MET A 1 11.72 11.32 40.98
N GLU A 2 10.77 11.52 40.08
CA GLU A 2 10.29 10.51 39.14
C GLU A 2 11.24 10.48 37.93
N ALA A 3 11.90 9.35 37.71
CA ALA A 3 12.88 9.20 36.63
C ALA A 3 12.19 9.38 35.27
N THR A 4 12.58 10.43 34.55
CA THR A 4 12.19 10.65 33.16
C THR A 4 12.69 9.48 32.31
N LYS A 5 11.82 8.51 32.09
CA LYS A 5 12.10 7.33 31.26
C LYS A 5 12.27 7.79 29.82
N LYS A 6 13.52 8.10 29.42
CA LYS A 6 13.88 8.45 28.04
C LYS A 6 13.36 7.37 27.10
N THR A 7 12.30 7.68 26.38
CA THR A 7 11.77 6.88 25.27
C THR A 7 12.73 7.01 24.09
N GLY A 8 13.91 6.39 24.18
CA GLY A 8 14.88 6.36 23.10
C GLY A 8 14.34 5.52 21.94
N PHE A 9 14.31 6.11 20.74
CA PHE A 9 14.11 5.38 19.49
C PHE A 9 15.11 4.23 19.41
N ARG A 10 14.64 2.99 19.37
CA ARG A 10 15.51 1.83 19.19
C ARG A 10 15.76 1.66 17.69
N ALA A 11 16.99 1.33 17.30
CA ALA A 11 17.32 1.03 15.90
C ALA A 11 16.39 -0.03 15.27
N ARG A 12 15.91 -0.99 16.09
CA ARG A 12 14.92 -2.00 15.68
C ARG A 12 13.56 -1.41 15.30
N ASP A 13 13.12 -0.35 16.00
CA ASP A 13 11.85 0.32 15.70
C ASP A 13 11.94 1.12 14.39
N LEU A 14 13.11 1.69 14.10
CA LEU A 14 13.41 2.32 12.80
C LEU A 14 13.39 1.29 11.68
N GLY A 15 14.05 0.14 11.87
CA GLY A 15 14.05 -0.95 10.88
C GLY A 15 12.63 -1.43 10.54
N ALA A 16 11.78 -1.65 11.54
CA ALA A 16 10.40 -2.07 11.32
C ALA A 16 9.56 -0.99 10.61
N ALA A 17 9.72 0.29 10.97
CA ALA A 17 9.05 1.39 10.29
C ALA A 17 9.46 1.51 8.81
N LEU A 18 10.75 1.29 8.50
CA LEU A 18 11.26 1.26 7.13
C LEU A 18 10.71 0.08 6.33
N VAL A 19 10.56 -1.10 6.95
CA VAL A 19 9.94 -2.27 6.30
C VAL A 19 8.48 -1.96 5.94
N TRP A 20 7.72 -1.35 6.85
CA TRP A 20 6.35 -0.91 6.56
C TRP A 20 6.29 0.15 5.46
N ALA A 21 7.18 1.14 5.48
CA ALA A 21 7.29 2.14 4.42
C ALA A 21 7.55 1.49 3.05
N LEU A 22 8.51 0.56 2.99
CA LEU A 22 8.84 -0.15 1.76
C LEU A 22 7.67 -1.01 1.27
N ALA A 23 7.04 -1.79 2.16
CA ALA A 23 5.92 -2.66 1.80
C ALA A 23 4.73 -1.87 1.23
N TRP A 24 4.39 -0.73 1.85
CA TRP A 24 3.36 0.16 1.33
C TRP A 24 3.76 0.85 0.02
N THR A 25 5.03 1.23 -0.13
CA THR A 25 5.56 1.77 -1.40
C THR A 25 5.37 0.77 -2.53
N VAL A 26 5.76 -0.49 -2.31
CA VAL A 26 5.63 -1.58 -3.30
C VAL A 26 4.17 -1.79 -3.66
N LEU A 27 3.28 -1.90 -2.67
CA LEU A 27 1.85 -2.06 -2.93
C LEU A 27 1.26 -0.88 -3.71
N ALA A 28 1.63 0.36 -3.35
CA ALA A 28 1.16 1.56 -4.01
C ALA A 28 1.71 1.68 -5.45
N ALA A 29 2.93 1.20 -5.72
CA ALA A 29 3.50 1.17 -7.06
C ALA A 29 2.71 0.25 -8.01
N GLU A 30 2.17 -0.85 -7.49
CA GLU A 30 1.38 -1.81 -8.27
C GLU A 30 -0.08 -1.37 -8.47
N LEU A 31 -0.65 -0.64 -7.51
CA LEU A 31 -2.09 -0.36 -7.45
C LEU A 31 -2.48 1.11 -7.66
N SER A 32 -1.52 2.02 -7.82
CA SER A 32 -1.79 3.46 -7.80
C SER A 32 -0.83 4.28 -8.66
N VAL A 33 -1.06 5.60 -8.67
CA VAL A 33 -0.23 6.60 -9.34
C VAL A 33 1.06 6.87 -8.56
N SER A 34 2.10 7.33 -9.27
CA SER A 34 3.43 7.58 -8.69
C SER A 34 3.42 8.55 -7.50
N SER A 35 2.52 9.54 -7.51
CA SER A 35 2.35 10.50 -6.41
C SER A 35 1.88 9.85 -5.10
N ALA A 36 1.19 8.71 -5.18
CA ALA A 36 0.71 7.97 -4.03
C ALA A 36 1.79 7.11 -3.37
N MET A 37 2.87 6.78 -4.07
CA MET A 37 3.95 5.93 -3.54
C MET A 37 4.62 6.55 -2.32
N GLY A 38 5.03 7.82 -2.42
CA GLY A 38 5.65 8.55 -1.31
C GLY A 38 4.69 8.75 -0.14
N ALA A 39 3.42 9.00 -0.43
CA ALA A 39 2.38 9.13 0.59
C ALA A 39 2.13 7.81 1.33
N ALA A 40 2.08 6.68 0.62
CA ALA A 40 1.95 5.35 1.21
C ALA A 40 3.18 4.99 2.07
N ALA A 41 4.39 5.34 1.61
CA ALA A 41 5.63 5.14 2.36
C ALA A 41 5.61 5.90 3.70
N LEU A 42 5.30 7.20 3.64
CA LEU A 42 5.22 8.07 4.81
C LEU A 42 4.12 7.60 5.76
N GLY A 43 2.93 7.30 5.24
CA GLY A 43 1.82 6.82 6.02
C GLY A 43 2.16 5.50 6.72
N GLY A 44 2.73 4.52 6.02
CA GLY A 44 3.19 3.25 6.61
C GLY A 44 4.17 3.45 7.77
N ALA A 45 5.20 4.28 7.58
CA ALA A 45 6.17 4.59 8.64
C ALA A 45 5.53 5.29 9.85
N LEU A 46 4.72 6.34 9.61
CA LEU A 46 4.03 7.07 10.67
C LEU A 46 3.01 6.20 11.40
N GLY A 47 2.32 5.32 10.68
CA GLY A 47 1.38 4.37 11.22
C GLY A 47 2.02 3.44 12.25
N PHE A 48 3.22 2.94 11.98
CA PHE A 48 3.97 2.11 12.93
C PHE A 48 4.20 2.83 14.27
N TYR A 49 4.62 4.10 14.23
CA TYR A 49 4.83 4.88 15.46
C TYR A 49 3.51 5.25 16.16
N LEU A 50 2.48 5.62 15.39
CA LEU A 50 1.16 5.93 15.92
C LEU A 50 0.54 4.74 16.66
N GLY A 51 0.54 3.56 16.03
CA GLY A 51 0.02 2.33 16.63
C GLY A 51 0.79 1.94 17.90
N GLY A 52 2.12 2.01 17.85
CA GLY A 52 2.98 1.70 18.99
C GLY A 52 2.87 2.70 20.14
N GLY A 53 2.61 3.98 19.83
CA GLY A 53 2.33 5.02 20.81
C GLY A 53 0.97 4.84 21.46
N LEU A 54 -0.08 4.62 20.66
CA LEU A 54 -1.46 4.40 21.13
C LEU A 54 -1.57 3.14 21.98
N ALA A 55 -0.80 2.10 21.68
CA ALA A 55 -0.76 0.87 22.48
C ALA A 55 -0.37 1.12 23.95
N ARG A 56 0.48 2.13 24.22
CA ARG A 56 0.95 2.52 25.56
C ARG A 56 -0.05 3.38 26.34
N THR A 57 -1.11 3.86 25.68
CA THR A 57 -2.16 4.65 26.33
C THR A 57 -3.17 3.77 27.07
N ARG A 58 -4.06 4.39 27.84
CA ARG A 58 -5.16 3.72 28.55
C ARG A 58 -6.40 3.45 27.68
N LEU A 59 -6.30 3.62 26.36
CA LEU A 59 -7.41 3.34 25.44
C LEU A 59 -7.88 1.88 25.61
N ARG A 60 -9.18 1.64 25.67
CA ARG A 60 -9.72 0.28 25.77
C ARG A 60 -9.54 -0.43 24.42
N THR A 61 -8.98 -1.64 24.43
CA THR A 61 -8.78 -2.43 23.20
C THR A 61 -10.06 -2.55 22.36
N PRO A 62 -11.25 -2.89 22.90
CA PRO A 62 -12.46 -3.00 22.08
C PRO A 62 -12.85 -1.68 21.40
N ALA A 63 -12.64 -0.54 22.09
CA ALA A 63 -12.94 0.77 21.51
C ALA A 63 -12.03 1.08 20.31
N VAL A 64 -10.78 0.62 20.33
CA VAL A 64 -9.86 0.77 19.19
C VAL A 64 -10.20 -0.22 18.06
N LEU A 65 -10.56 -1.47 18.39
CA LEU A 65 -10.95 -2.47 17.39
C LEU A 65 -12.15 -2.04 16.55
N VAL A 66 -13.12 -1.34 17.16
CA VAL A 66 -14.33 -0.87 16.45
C VAL A 66 -14.16 0.56 15.94
N GLY A 67 -13.61 1.46 16.77
CA GLY A 67 -13.51 2.88 16.44
C GLY A 67 -12.51 3.16 15.33
N TRP A 68 -11.43 2.39 15.22
CA TRP A 68 -10.38 2.64 14.24
C TRP A 68 -10.82 2.33 12.79
N PRO A 69 -11.47 1.18 12.49
CA PRO A 69 -12.03 0.95 11.16
C PRO A 69 -13.08 2.00 10.77
N ILE A 70 -13.92 2.43 11.71
CA ILE A 70 -14.93 3.49 11.46
C ILE A 70 -14.21 4.80 11.13
N LEU A 71 -13.21 5.18 11.92
CA LEU A 71 -12.42 6.39 11.67
C LEU A 71 -11.72 6.34 10.31
N LEU A 72 -11.10 5.21 9.97
CA LEU A 72 -10.49 5.00 8.66
C LEU A 72 -11.52 5.17 7.54
N TRP A 73 -12.69 4.55 7.66
CA TRP A 73 -13.75 4.66 6.67
C TRP A 73 -14.20 6.10 6.45
N VAL A 74 -14.43 6.85 7.54
CA VAL A 74 -14.81 8.27 7.49
C VAL A 74 -13.72 9.11 6.84
N ILE A 75 -12.45 8.95 7.24
CA ILE A 75 -11.36 9.78 6.70
C ILE A 75 -11.13 9.46 5.22
N VAL A 76 -11.13 8.18 4.82
CA VAL A 76 -10.97 7.82 3.40
C VAL A 76 -12.15 8.34 2.56
N TRP A 77 -13.37 8.31 3.10
CA TRP A 77 -14.52 8.94 2.44
C TRP A 77 -14.30 10.44 2.23
N LEU A 78 -13.80 11.16 3.24
CA LEU A 78 -13.44 12.58 3.12
C LEU A 78 -12.32 12.82 2.09
N CYS A 79 -11.29 11.95 2.05
CA CYS A 79 -10.19 12.06 1.09
C CYS A 79 -10.64 11.90 -0.37
N ARG A 80 -11.81 11.30 -0.63
CA ARG A 80 -12.36 11.11 -1.98
C ARG A 80 -13.17 12.30 -2.48
N LEU A 81 -13.53 13.25 -1.61
CA LEU A 81 -14.33 14.42 -1.98
C LEU A 81 -13.77 15.21 -3.19
N PRO A 82 -12.44 15.44 -3.33
CA PRO A 82 -11.90 16.12 -4.50
C PRO A 82 -12.22 15.41 -5.82
N SER A 83 -12.19 14.07 -5.82
CA SER A 83 -12.43 13.25 -7.01
C SER A 83 -13.92 13.02 -7.32
N THR A 84 -14.82 13.20 -6.34
CA THR A 84 -16.25 12.92 -6.50
C THR A 84 -17.11 14.18 -6.59
N SER A 85 -16.52 15.37 -6.42
CA SER A 85 -17.23 16.65 -6.47
C SER A 85 -17.00 17.36 -7.81
N GLU A 86 -18.07 17.62 -8.56
CA GLU A 86 -18.01 18.38 -9.82
C GLU A 86 -17.46 19.80 -9.61
N MET A 87 -17.78 20.44 -8.49
CA MET A 87 -17.28 21.77 -8.14
C MET A 87 -15.76 21.79 -7.95
N LEU A 88 -15.20 20.78 -7.27
CA LEU A 88 -13.75 20.69 -7.07
C LEU A 88 -13.04 20.25 -8.36
N ALA A 89 -13.62 19.33 -9.11
CA ALA A 89 -13.10 18.87 -10.39
C ALA A 89 -13.06 19.98 -11.45
N SER A 90 -14.09 20.84 -11.51
CA SER A 90 -14.12 21.99 -12.44
C SER A 90 -13.12 23.10 -12.07
N GLY A 91 -12.83 23.30 -10.78
CA GLY A 91 -11.87 24.32 -10.33
C GLY A 91 -10.41 23.90 -10.42
N LEU A 92 -10.08 22.67 -10.00
CA LEU A 92 -8.69 22.17 -9.94
C LEU A 92 -8.26 21.49 -11.24
N GLY A 93 -9.21 20.97 -12.02
CA GLY A 93 -8.96 20.01 -13.09
C GLY A 93 -9.19 18.57 -12.61
N SER A 94 -9.61 17.69 -13.52
CA SER A 94 -9.92 16.29 -13.21
C SER A 94 -8.69 15.49 -12.79
N GLU A 95 -7.55 15.70 -13.45
CA GLU A 95 -6.29 15.01 -13.18
C GLU A 95 -5.71 15.34 -11.79
N THR A 96 -5.71 16.62 -11.43
CA THR A 96 -5.19 17.10 -10.13
C THR A 96 -6.10 16.67 -8.99
N SER A 97 -7.43 16.77 -9.16
CA SER A 97 -8.42 16.29 -8.20
C SER A 97 -8.29 14.80 -7.91
N PHE A 98 -8.09 13.98 -8.96
CA PHE A 98 -7.81 12.56 -8.79
C PHE A 98 -6.49 12.31 -8.06
N SER A 99 -5.41 12.99 -8.47
CA SER A 99 -4.08 12.83 -7.87
C SER A 99 -4.05 13.21 -6.39
N VAL A 100 -4.71 14.31 -6.02
CA VAL A 100 -4.84 14.76 -4.62
C VAL A 100 -5.64 13.74 -3.79
N ALA A 101 -6.77 13.28 -4.33
CA ALA A 101 -7.58 12.27 -3.64
C ALA A 101 -6.80 10.96 -3.44
N ALA A 102 -6.05 10.51 -4.45
CA ALA A 102 -5.19 9.34 -4.36
C ALA A 102 -4.10 9.54 -3.29
N LEU A 103 -3.37 10.65 -3.34
CA LEU A 103 -2.29 10.97 -2.40
C LEU A 103 -2.77 10.90 -0.94
N PHE A 104 -3.86 11.58 -0.60
CA PHE A 104 -4.38 11.57 0.77
C PHE A 104 -4.98 10.22 1.17
N SER A 105 -5.69 9.56 0.26
CA SER A 105 -6.27 8.24 0.53
C SER A 105 -5.18 7.21 0.87
N TRP A 106 -4.09 7.19 0.11
CA TRP A 106 -2.97 6.29 0.34
C TRP A 106 -2.17 6.62 1.59
N LEU A 107 -1.95 7.92 1.89
CA LEU A 107 -1.35 8.37 3.16
C LEU A 107 -2.14 7.84 4.36
N VAL A 108 -3.45 8.10 4.38
CA VAL A 108 -4.31 7.75 5.51
C VAL A 108 -4.49 6.23 5.61
N ALA A 109 -4.76 5.56 4.49
CA ALA A 109 -4.98 4.11 4.49
C ALA A 109 -3.75 3.36 5.01
N SER A 110 -2.56 3.71 4.52
CA SER A 110 -1.30 3.08 4.97
C SER A 110 -1.00 3.35 6.44
N MET A 111 -1.21 4.59 6.89
CA MET A 111 -1.02 4.99 8.28
C MET A 111 -1.98 4.28 9.23
N CYS A 112 -3.27 4.26 8.89
CA CYS A 112 -4.30 3.63 9.71
C CYS A 112 -4.15 2.11 9.73
N ALA A 113 -3.92 1.45 8.59
CA ALA A 113 -3.79 -0.01 8.55
C ALA A 113 -2.54 -0.47 9.32
N THR A 114 -1.40 0.17 9.12
CA THR A 114 -0.17 -0.13 9.86
C THR A 114 -0.34 0.16 11.35
N GLY A 115 -0.90 1.33 11.69
CA GLY A 115 -1.13 1.70 13.08
C GLY A 115 -2.11 0.79 13.80
N TYR A 116 -3.14 0.30 13.11
CA TYR A 116 -4.09 -0.67 13.65
C TYR A 116 -3.42 -1.99 14.00
N LEU A 117 -2.68 -2.58 13.04
CA LEU A 117 -1.95 -3.82 13.27
C LEU A 117 -0.91 -3.68 14.38
N ARG A 118 -0.17 -2.56 14.34
CA ARG A 118 0.87 -2.27 15.33
C ARG A 118 0.29 -2.01 16.74
N PHE A 119 -0.88 -1.40 16.84
CA PHE A 119 -1.58 -1.24 18.10
C PHE A 119 -1.91 -2.59 18.73
N ILE A 120 -2.47 -3.51 17.93
CA ILE A 120 -2.86 -4.84 18.38
C ILE A 120 -1.62 -5.64 18.79
N SER A 121 -0.62 -5.73 17.92
CA SER A 121 0.58 -6.53 18.17
C SER A 121 1.42 -6.03 19.36
N ALA A 122 1.42 -4.71 19.61
CA ALA A 122 2.13 -4.13 20.74
C ALA A 122 1.45 -4.45 22.08
N ARG A 123 0.14 -4.74 22.08
CA ARG A 123 -0.61 -5.19 23.27
C ARG A 123 -0.68 -6.70 23.40
N TYR A 124 -0.73 -7.41 22.27
CA TYR A 124 -0.87 -8.85 22.18
C TYR A 124 0.20 -9.39 21.22
N PRO A 125 1.40 -9.74 21.72
CA PRO A 125 2.54 -10.12 20.88
C PRO A 125 2.30 -11.30 19.93
N THR A 126 1.32 -12.16 20.24
CA THR A 126 0.89 -13.24 19.36
C THR A 126 0.43 -12.76 17.97
N TRP A 127 0.01 -11.50 17.85
CA TRP A 127 -0.46 -10.90 16.59
C TRP A 127 0.66 -10.33 15.72
N VAL A 128 1.93 -10.38 16.15
CA VAL A 128 3.06 -9.97 15.29
C VAL A 128 3.13 -10.81 14.01
N ALA A 129 2.72 -12.09 14.06
CA ALA A 129 2.63 -12.93 12.87
C ALA A 129 1.71 -12.34 11.79
N LEU A 130 0.64 -11.63 12.20
CA LEU A 130 -0.26 -10.97 11.26
C LEU A 130 0.41 -9.79 10.55
N GLU A 131 1.24 -9.00 11.25
CA GLU A 131 2.03 -7.94 10.61
C GLU A 131 2.96 -8.52 9.54
N VAL A 132 3.69 -9.58 9.88
CA VAL A 132 4.60 -10.26 8.95
C VAL A 132 3.85 -10.83 7.75
N ALA A 133 2.69 -11.45 7.97
CA ALA A 133 1.85 -11.98 6.90
C ALA A 133 1.38 -10.87 5.95
N VAL A 134 0.91 -9.73 6.47
CA VAL A 134 0.47 -8.60 5.65
C VAL A 134 1.62 -8.00 4.84
N VAL A 135 2.78 -7.76 5.47
CA VAL A 135 3.99 -7.29 4.77
C VAL A 135 4.39 -8.27 3.67
N THR A 136 4.38 -9.57 3.96
CA THR A 136 4.69 -10.62 2.98
C THR A 136 3.71 -10.59 1.81
N CYS A 137 2.41 -10.44 2.07
CA CYS A 137 1.40 -10.31 1.01
C CYS A 137 1.68 -9.09 0.12
N PHE A 138 1.99 -7.93 0.70
CA PHE A 138 2.27 -6.71 -0.08
C PHE A 138 3.48 -6.88 -0.99
N LEU A 139 4.55 -7.48 -0.47
CA LEU A 139 5.76 -7.77 -1.24
C LEU A 139 5.57 -8.90 -2.26
N ALA A 140 4.55 -9.75 -2.08
CA ALA A 140 4.19 -10.81 -3.02
C ALA A 140 3.31 -10.32 -4.18
N VAL A 141 2.60 -9.19 -4.05
CA VAL A 141 1.72 -8.64 -5.11
C VAL A 141 2.43 -8.51 -6.46
N PRO A 142 3.65 -7.92 -6.56
CA PRO A 142 4.36 -7.83 -7.83
C PRO A 142 4.60 -9.21 -8.47
N PHE A 143 4.93 -10.23 -7.68
CA PHE A 143 5.17 -11.58 -8.19
C PHE A 143 3.87 -12.29 -8.62
N ALA A 144 2.75 -12.00 -7.96
CA ALA A 144 1.45 -12.54 -8.34
C ALA A 144 1.06 -12.08 -9.76
N ALA A 145 1.36 -10.83 -10.12
CA ALA A 145 1.14 -10.32 -11.48
C ALA A 145 1.96 -11.06 -12.55
N HIS A 146 3.07 -11.70 -12.16
CA HIS A 146 3.94 -12.46 -13.06
C HIS A 146 3.64 -13.97 -13.05
N ARG A 147 2.83 -14.47 -12.09
CA ARG A 147 2.51 -15.90 -11.96
C ARG A 147 1.76 -16.46 -13.16
N ASP A 148 0.91 -15.65 -13.78
CA ASP A 148 0.10 -16.07 -14.93
C ASP A 148 0.77 -15.78 -16.27
N GLY A 149 1.95 -15.15 -16.31
CA GLY A 149 2.68 -14.88 -17.56
C GLY A 149 1.96 -13.89 -18.51
N PHE A 150 0.86 -13.26 -18.09
CA PHE A 150 0.16 -12.23 -18.84
C PHE A 150 0.83 -10.86 -18.65
N ILE A 151 2.08 -10.75 -19.07
CA ILE A 151 2.57 -9.48 -19.59
C ILE A 151 1.69 -9.18 -20.80
N ASN A 152 1.13 -7.97 -20.91
CA ASN A 152 0.40 -7.45 -22.08
C ASN A 152 0.79 -8.16 -23.37
N ARG A 153 0.09 -9.25 -23.69
CA ARG A 153 0.40 -9.97 -24.91
C ARG A 153 -0.33 -9.24 -26.03
N PRO A 154 0.30 -9.04 -27.20
CA PRO A 154 -0.42 -8.54 -28.35
C PRO A 154 -1.48 -9.56 -28.72
N HIS A 155 -2.71 -9.40 -28.22
CA HIS A 155 -3.82 -10.34 -28.42
C HIS A 155 -4.07 -10.60 -29.91
N PHE A 156 -3.88 -9.57 -30.73
CA PHE A 156 -3.95 -9.67 -32.19
C PHE A 156 -2.94 -10.66 -32.81
N LEU A 157 -1.82 -10.94 -32.14
CA LEU A 157 -0.76 -11.82 -32.62
C LEU A 157 -0.78 -13.17 -31.89
N VAL A 158 -0.95 -13.16 -30.57
CA VAL A 158 -0.79 -14.36 -29.74
C VAL A 158 -2.03 -15.25 -29.75
N ASP A 159 -3.24 -14.68 -29.74
CA ASP A 159 -4.47 -15.48 -29.66
C ASP A 159 -4.71 -16.30 -30.95
N PRO A 160 -4.43 -15.80 -32.17
CA PRO A 160 -4.46 -16.63 -33.38
C PRO A 160 -3.45 -17.78 -33.37
N LEU A 161 -2.26 -17.59 -32.79
CA LEU A 161 -1.23 -18.63 -32.71
C LEU A 161 -1.66 -19.76 -31.77
N TRP A 162 -2.16 -19.40 -30.59
CA TRP A 162 -2.68 -20.38 -29.62
C TRP A 162 -3.93 -21.10 -30.11
N SER A 163 -4.86 -20.42 -30.79
CA SER A 163 -6.04 -21.09 -31.37
C SER A 163 -5.69 -22.18 -32.38
N ARG A 164 -4.46 -22.13 -32.93
CA ARG A 164 -3.91 -23.11 -33.88
C ARG A 164 -2.90 -24.08 -33.24
N GLY A 165 -2.73 -24.02 -31.91
CA GLY A 165 -1.80 -24.87 -31.17
C GLY A 165 -0.32 -24.52 -31.34
N TYR A 166 -0.01 -23.32 -31.85
CA TYR A 166 1.37 -22.86 -32.00
C TYR A 166 1.83 -22.10 -30.75
N ASP A 167 3.07 -22.35 -30.31
CA ASP A 167 3.74 -21.54 -29.30
C ASP A 167 4.13 -20.17 -29.93
N PRO A 168 3.70 -19.04 -29.36
CA PRO A 168 4.03 -17.70 -29.86
C PRO A 168 5.48 -17.28 -29.58
N MET A 169 6.19 -17.93 -28.66
CA MET A 169 7.53 -17.50 -28.22
C MET A 169 8.57 -17.44 -29.36
N PRO A 170 8.68 -18.43 -30.26
CA PRO A 170 9.62 -18.34 -31.39
C PRO A 170 9.36 -17.15 -32.32
N PHE A 171 8.08 -16.77 -32.51
CA PHE A 171 7.70 -15.65 -33.37
C PHE A 171 8.06 -14.30 -32.74
N LEU A 172 7.84 -14.16 -31.43
CA LEU A 172 8.22 -12.95 -30.69
C LEU A 172 9.75 -12.78 -30.65
N PHE A 173 10.51 -13.87 -30.47
CA PHE A 173 11.97 -13.82 -30.52
C PHE A 173 12.51 -13.48 -31.92
N ALA A 174 11.93 -14.05 -32.97
CA ALA A 174 12.30 -13.70 -34.34
C ALA A 174 12.04 -12.22 -34.65
N LEU A 175 10.88 -11.69 -34.26
CA LEU A 175 10.56 -10.27 -34.40
C LEU A 175 11.55 -9.40 -33.63
N GLY A 176 11.84 -9.73 -32.37
CA GLY A 176 12.82 -9.02 -31.56
C GLY A 176 14.24 -9.03 -32.17
N ALA A 177 14.67 -10.15 -32.76
CA ALA A 177 15.95 -10.24 -33.45
C ALA A 177 16.02 -9.39 -34.73
N ILE A 178 14.89 -9.24 -35.43
CA ILE A 178 14.79 -8.44 -36.66
C ILE A 178 14.72 -6.94 -36.34
N THR A 179 14.00 -6.55 -35.29
CA THR A 179 13.81 -5.12 -34.94
C THR A 179 14.84 -4.59 -33.96
N GLY A 180 15.60 -5.46 -33.30
CA GLY A 180 16.65 -5.13 -32.34
C GLY A 180 18.06 -5.02 -32.95
N ALA A 181 18.19 -5.18 -34.28
CA ALA A 181 19.38 -4.90 -35.07
C ALA A 181 19.23 -3.54 -35.78
#